data_AF-A0A1G8Y3E2-F1
#
_entry.id   AF-A0A1G8Y3E2-F1
#
_cell.length_a   1.000
_cell.length_b   1.000
_cell.length_c   1.000
_cell.angle_alpha   90.00
_cell.angle_beta   90.00
_cell.angle_gamma   90.00
#
_symmetry.space_group_name_H-M   'P 1'
#
loop_
_entity.id
_entity.type
_entity.pdbx_description
1 polymer ?
#
loop_
_entity_poly.entity_id
_entity_poly.type
_entity_poly.pdbx_seq_one_letter_code
_entity_poly.pdbx_strand_id
1 'polypeptide(L)'
;MFETASNTHPRYENEQSGPASVDTQLYALIALATVFGIGHHVDHVVRGNHVGWPLIPEVTVFTYTLAVYPLIAVGLYLTLTERVGAGYWAVLLGTLCLVVTVVHFGPWAIEPPQDVLGPYENVFVGYGALAWLLGFVGTLLVATGYAVYRWQTTRSIATR
;
A
#
# COMPACT_ATOMS: atom_id res chain seq x y z
N MET A 1 -21.95 50.23 39.89
CA MET A 1 -22.85 49.48 38.99
C MET A 1 -21.95 48.56 38.19
N PHE A 2 -22.14 47.25 38.33
CA PHE A 2 -21.20 46.23 37.89
C PHE A 2 -21.10 46.12 36.36
N GLU A 3 -19.87 45.83 35.96
CA GLU A 3 -19.32 45.48 34.64
C GLU A 3 -20.09 44.35 33.96
N THR A 4 -20.38 44.50 32.66
CA THR A 4 -20.72 43.37 31.78
C THR A 4 -19.82 43.44 30.55
N ALA A 5 -18.60 42.91 30.72
CA ALA A 5 -17.77 42.52 29.60
C ALA A 5 -18.50 41.43 28.81
N SER A 6 -18.92 41.78 27.61
CA SER A 6 -19.42 40.84 26.61
C SER A 6 -18.27 39.92 26.22
N ASN A 7 -18.21 38.75 26.88
CA ASN A 7 -17.38 37.62 26.45
C ASN A 7 -17.96 37.04 25.17
N THR A 8 -17.73 37.70 24.03
CA THR A 8 -17.79 37.05 22.73
C THR A 8 -16.53 36.18 22.61
N HIS A 9 -16.58 34.99 23.19
CA HIS A 9 -15.67 33.92 22.80
C HIS A 9 -15.84 33.73 21.28
N PRO A 10 -14.79 33.91 20.45
CA PRO A 10 -14.83 33.31 19.14
C PRO A 10 -14.95 31.81 19.39
N ARG A 11 -16.11 31.27 19.03
CA ARG A 11 -16.27 29.84 18.79
C ARG A 11 -15.30 29.55 17.65
N TYR A 12 -14.06 29.21 18.00
CA TYR A 12 -13.18 28.46 17.13
C TYR A 12 -13.92 27.15 16.88
N GLU A 13 -14.77 27.18 15.87
CA GLU A 13 -15.29 26.00 15.20
C GLU A 13 -14.08 25.15 14.91
N ASN A 14 -13.95 24.12 15.74
CA ASN A 14 -12.95 23.07 15.65
C ASN A 14 -13.35 22.16 14.47
N GLU A 15 -13.62 22.76 13.31
CA GLU A 15 -13.98 22.14 12.03
C GLU A 15 -12.75 21.54 11.31
N GLN A 16 -11.71 21.21 12.07
CA GLN A 16 -10.47 20.63 11.55
C GLN A 16 -10.13 19.29 12.22
N SER A 17 -11.15 18.51 12.54
CA SER A 17 -10.98 17.12 12.98
C SER A 17 -11.70 16.11 12.07
N GLY A 18 -11.65 16.33 10.75
CA GLY A 18 -11.73 15.24 9.76
C GLY A 18 -10.35 14.58 9.59
N PRO A 19 -10.22 13.32 9.11
CA PRO A 19 -8.97 12.56 9.09
C PRO A 19 -7.97 13.07 8.05
N ALA A 20 -7.36 14.23 8.31
CA ALA A 20 -6.32 14.87 7.51
C ALA A 20 -4.97 14.13 7.62
N SER A 21 -4.93 12.89 7.15
CA SER A 21 -3.74 12.03 7.23
C SER A 21 -3.27 11.49 5.88
N VAL A 22 -4.17 11.42 4.88
CA VAL A 22 -3.82 11.00 3.52
C VAL A 22 -3.85 12.24 2.61
N ASP A 23 -2.71 12.59 2.01
CA ASP A 23 -2.62 13.66 1.02
C ASP A 23 -2.38 13.12 -0.40
N THR A 24 -2.26 14.04 -1.34
CA THR A 24 -1.97 13.75 -2.76
C THR A 24 -0.74 12.87 -2.93
N GLN A 25 0.31 13.07 -2.14
CA GLN A 25 1.53 12.29 -2.19
C GLN A 25 1.29 10.84 -1.76
N LEU A 26 0.57 10.62 -0.66
CA LEU A 26 0.22 9.27 -0.23
C LEU A 26 -0.72 8.59 -1.24
N TYR A 27 -1.69 9.31 -1.81
CA TYR A 27 -2.53 8.77 -2.90
C TYR A 27 -1.70 8.38 -4.12
N ALA A 28 -0.74 9.20 -4.53
CA ALA A 28 0.14 8.90 -5.65
C ALA A 28 0.99 7.64 -5.38
N LEU A 29 1.50 7.48 -4.16
CA LEU A 29 2.24 6.29 -3.74
C LEU A 29 1.36 5.03 -3.72
N ILE A 30 0.12 5.13 -3.23
CA ILE A 30 -0.87 4.04 -3.27
C ILE A 30 -1.16 3.64 -4.72
N ALA A 31 -1.41 4.62 -5.60
CA ALA A 31 -1.66 4.38 -7.01
C ALA A 31 -0.46 3.71 -7.70
N LEU A 32 0.75 4.22 -7.46
CA LEU A 32 1.98 3.66 -8.01
C LEU A 32 2.21 2.22 -7.53
N ALA A 33 2.06 1.95 -6.24
CA ALA A 33 2.16 0.60 -5.67
C ALA A 33 1.11 -0.34 -6.29
N THR A 34 -0.11 0.15 -6.54
CA THR A 34 -1.17 -0.62 -7.19
C THR A 34 -0.79 -0.98 -8.63
N VAL A 35 -0.27 -0.03 -9.40
CA VAL A 35 0.21 -0.27 -10.78
C VAL A 35 1.33 -1.31 -10.80
N PHE A 36 2.32 -1.17 -9.93
CA PHE A 36 3.38 -2.17 -9.80
C PHE A 36 2.83 -3.55 -9.42
N GLY A 37 1.92 -3.61 -8.45
CA GLY A 37 1.29 -4.87 -8.01
C GLY A 37 0.47 -5.55 -9.11
N ILE A 38 -0.28 -4.78 -9.92
CA ILE A 38 -0.96 -5.30 -11.11
C ILE A 38 0.05 -5.83 -12.13
N GLY A 39 1.06 -5.03 -12.47
CA GLY A 39 2.10 -5.45 -13.41
C GLY A 39 2.83 -6.72 -12.95
N HIS A 40 3.05 -6.86 -11.65
CA HIS A 40 3.62 -8.06 -11.06
C HIS A 40 2.69 -9.27 -11.18
N HIS A 41 1.39 -9.16 -10.89
CA HIS A 41 0.48 -10.28 -11.14
C HIS A 41 0.38 -10.62 -12.64
N VAL A 42 0.37 -9.62 -13.52
CA VAL A 42 0.40 -9.83 -14.98
C VAL A 42 1.67 -10.57 -15.40
N ASP A 43 2.83 -10.21 -14.83
CA ASP A 43 4.08 -10.93 -15.05
C ASP A 43 3.88 -12.42 -14.80
N HIS A 44 3.37 -12.85 -13.62
CA HIS A 44 3.08 -14.26 -13.32
C HIS A 44 2.23 -14.94 -14.40
N VAL A 45 1.18 -14.26 -14.88
CA VAL A 45 0.33 -14.80 -15.95
C VAL A 45 1.10 -15.00 -17.25
N VAL A 46 1.94 -14.02 -17.62
CA VAL A 46 2.74 -14.07 -18.86
C VAL A 46 3.81 -15.14 -18.77
N ARG A 47 4.54 -15.23 -17.63
CA ARG A 47 5.59 -16.25 -17.43
C ARG A 47 5.04 -17.65 -17.17
N GLY A 48 3.76 -17.77 -16.81
CA GLY A 48 3.07 -19.06 -16.70
C GLY A 48 3.48 -19.92 -15.50
N ASN A 49 4.26 -19.38 -14.55
CA ASN A 49 4.58 -20.05 -13.28
C ASN A 49 4.11 -19.21 -12.09
N HIS A 50 3.91 -19.89 -10.95
CA HIS A 50 3.43 -19.29 -9.71
C HIS A 50 2.10 -18.53 -9.85
N VAL A 51 1.24 -18.99 -10.76
CA VAL A 51 -0.17 -18.58 -10.83
C VAL A 51 -1.01 -19.42 -9.87
N GLY A 52 -2.27 -19.04 -9.68
CA GLY A 52 -3.24 -19.78 -8.89
C GLY A 52 -4.66 -19.49 -9.35
N TRP A 53 -5.64 -19.92 -8.58
CA TRP A 53 -7.03 -19.52 -8.76
C TRP A 53 -7.14 -17.98 -8.85
N PRO A 54 -7.93 -17.43 -9.79
CA PRO A 54 -8.92 -18.12 -10.64
C PRO A 54 -8.39 -18.66 -11.97
N LEU A 55 -7.09 -18.62 -12.24
CA LEU A 55 -6.53 -19.07 -13.53
C LEU A 55 -6.37 -20.59 -13.61
N ILE A 56 -5.98 -21.21 -12.49
CA ILE A 56 -5.90 -22.66 -12.33
C ILE A 56 -6.67 -23.09 -11.08
N PRO A 57 -7.06 -24.37 -10.91
CA PRO A 57 -7.83 -24.82 -9.74
C PRO A 57 -7.11 -24.67 -8.39
N GLU A 58 -5.77 -24.62 -8.41
CA GLU A 58 -4.92 -24.57 -7.22
C GLU A 58 -4.95 -23.20 -6.55
N VAL A 59 -5.14 -23.18 -5.23
CA VAL A 59 -4.99 -21.96 -4.43
C VAL A 59 -3.52 -21.80 -4.05
N THR A 60 -2.90 -20.71 -4.52
CA THR A 60 -1.48 -20.42 -4.29
C THR A 60 -1.29 -19.04 -3.66
N VAL A 61 -0.04 -18.63 -3.43
CA VAL A 61 0.28 -17.28 -2.93
C VAL A 61 -0.34 -16.22 -3.83
N PHE A 62 -0.27 -16.41 -5.16
CA PHE A 62 -0.93 -15.57 -6.15
C PHE A 62 -2.41 -15.34 -5.83
N THR A 63 -3.15 -16.41 -5.50
CA THR A 63 -4.57 -16.32 -5.16
C THR A 63 -4.81 -15.46 -3.92
N TYR A 64 -4.03 -15.68 -2.86
CA TYR A 64 -4.17 -14.90 -1.63
C TYR A 64 -3.81 -13.43 -1.85
N THR A 65 -2.79 -13.14 -2.67
CA THR A 65 -2.36 -11.76 -2.92
C THR A 65 -3.34 -10.98 -3.79
N LEU A 66 -4.20 -11.62 -4.58
CA LEU A 66 -5.29 -10.93 -5.28
C LEU A 66 -6.25 -10.21 -4.33
N ALA A 67 -6.35 -10.62 -3.07
CA ALA A 67 -7.16 -9.94 -2.05
C ALA A 67 -6.70 -8.49 -1.79
N VAL A 68 -5.48 -8.12 -2.20
CA VAL A 68 -4.99 -6.75 -2.07
C VAL A 68 -5.87 -5.74 -2.80
N TYR A 69 -6.41 -6.08 -3.97
CA TYR A 69 -7.19 -5.14 -4.78
C TYR A 69 -8.52 -4.74 -4.14
N PRO A 70 -9.37 -5.68 -3.66
CA PRO A 70 -10.55 -5.30 -2.90
C PRO A 70 -10.19 -4.61 -1.58
N LEU A 71 -9.08 -4.97 -0.92
CA LEU A 71 -8.62 -4.26 0.29
C LEU A 71 -8.26 -2.81 -0.03
N ILE A 72 -7.52 -2.54 -1.10
CA ILE A 72 -7.22 -1.17 -1.55
C ILE A 72 -8.52 -0.41 -1.88
N ALA A 73 -9.45 -1.04 -2.60
CA ALA A 73 -10.73 -0.41 -2.94
C ALA A 73 -11.54 -0.02 -1.68
N VAL A 74 -11.65 -0.94 -0.71
CA VAL A 74 -12.27 -0.66 0.59
C VAL A 74 -11.52 0.42 1.34
N GLY A 75 -10.19 0.37 1.37
CA GLY A 75 -9.34 1.38 1.98
C GLY A 75 -9.56 2.78 1.40
N LEU A 76 -9.65 2.89 0.08
CA LEU A 76 -9.97 4.14 -0.63
C LEU A 76 -11.37 4.62 -0.25
N TYR A 77 -12.39 3.76 -0.31
CA TYR A 77 -13.75 4.12 0.09
C TYR A 77 -13.81 4.63 1.53
N LEU A 78 -13.17 3.93 2.47
CA LEU A 78 -13.12 4.33 3.87
C LEU A 78 -12.33 5.63 4.07
N THR A 79 -11.28 5.86 3.28
CA THR A 79 -10.51 7.12 3.35
C THR A 79 -11.33 8.29 2.82
N LEU A 80 -12.00 8.12 1.67
CA LEU A 80 -12.84 9.14 1.04
C LEU A 80 -14.11 9.45 1.84
N THR A 81 -14.59 8.50 2.64
CA THR A 81 -15.71 8.69 3.58
C THR A 81 -15.25 9.06 4.98
N GLU A 82 -13.98 9.46 5.13
CA GLU A 82 -13.41 9.96 6.38
C GLU A 82 -13.45 8.99 7.57
N ARG A 83 -13.48 7.68 7.29
CA ARG A 83 -13.54 6.61 8.30
C ARG A 83 -12.17 6.06 8.69
N VAL A 84 -11.19 6.14 7.79
CA VAL A 84 -9.81 5.72 8.05
C VAL A 84 -8.82 6.74 7.49
N GLY A 85 -7.57 6.62 7.94
CA GLY A 85 -6.49 7.54 7.57
C GLY A 85 -5.15 6.83 7.30
N ALA A 86 -4.05 7.57 7.40
CA ALA A 86 -2.69 7.07 7.14
C ALA A 86 -2.33 5.82 7.93
N GLY A 87 -2.88 5.62 9.13
CA GLY A 87 -2.66 4.40 9.93
C GLY A 87 -3.18 3.13 9.25
N TYR A 88 -4.31 3.20 8.55
CA TYR A 88 -4.82 2.07 7.75
C TYR A 88 -3.85 1.74 6.62
N TRP A 89 -3.41 2.75 5.89
CA TRP A 89 -2.48 2.60 4.78
C TRP A 89 -1.10 2.11 5.23
N ALA A 90 -0.62 2.57 6.38
CA ALA A 90 0.65 2.12 6.97
C ALA A 90 0.62 0.62 7.25
N VAL A 91 -0.48 0.12 7.83
CA VAL A 91 -0.63 -1.32 8.10
C VAL A 91 -0.77 -2.10 6.80
N LEU A 92 -1.68 -1.70 5.90
CA LEU A 92 -1.92 -2.42 4.65
C LEU A 92 -0.65 -2.49 3.78
N LEU A 93 -0.04 -1.33 3.48
CA LEU A 93 1.16 -1.25 2.64
C LEU A 93 2.35 -1.95 3.31
N GLY A 94 2.49 -1.83 4.63
CA GLY A 94 3.54 -2.50 5.39
C GLY A 94 3.42 -4.01 5.37
N THR A 95 2.20 -4.55 5.53
CA THR A 95 1.93 -5.98 5.39
C THR A 95 2.24 -6.46 3.97
N LEU A 96 1.84 -5.71 2.94
CA LEU A 96 2.17 -6.06 1.55
C LEU A 96 3.68 -6.04 1.30
N CYS A 97 4.37 -5.00 1.77
CA CYS A 97 5.83 -4.89 1.67
C CYS A 97 6.50 -6.11 2.29
N LEU A 98 6.07 -6.51 3.49
CA LEU A 98 6.60 -7.67 4.19
C LEU A 98 6.34 -8.96 3.42
N VAL A 99 5.09 -9.20 3.00
CA VAL A 99 4.70 -10.43 2.28
C VAL A 99 5.50 -10.57 0.98
N VAL A 100 5.52 -9.54 0.13
CA VAL A 100 6.27 -9.57 -1.14
C VAL A 100 7.76 -9.80 -0.87
N THR A 101 8.32 -9.13 0.14
CA THR A 101 9.74 -9.31 0.47
C THR A 101 10.06 -10.73 0.92
N VAL A 102 9.23 -11.32 1.79
CA VAL A 102 9.45 -12.68 2.30
C VAL A 102 9.27 -13.73 1.21
N VAL A 103 8.25 -13.58 0.36
CA VAL A 103 7.95 -14.51 -0.74
C VAL A 103 9.08 -14.60 -1.75
N HIS A 104 9.75 -13.48 -2.06
CA HIS A 104 10.79 -13.42 -3.10
C HIS A 104 12.22 -13.42 -2.57
N PHE A 105 12.49 -12.79 -1.42
CA PHE A 105 13.86 -12.53 -0.96
C PHE A 105 14.17 -13.15 0.41
N GLY A 106 13.21 -13.83 1.04
CA GLY A 106 13.40 -14.49 2.31
C GLY A 106 14.27 -15.77 2.21
N PRO A 107 14.80 -16.26 3.34
CA PRO A 107 15.52 -17.54 3.38
C PRO A 107 14.63 -18.74 3.03
N TRP A 108 13.31 -18.56 3.06
CA TRP A 108 12.30 -19.54 2.63
C TRP A 108 11.47 -19.00 1.47
N ALA A 109 12.08 -18.22 0.57
CA ALA A 109 11.41 -17.68 -0.60
C ALA A 109 10.69 -18.79 -1.37
N ILE A 110 9.40 -18.57 -1.61
CA ILE A 110 8.54 -19.46 -2.42
C ILE A 110 8.79 -19.19 -3.89
N GLU A 111 9.09 -17.93 -4.24
CA GLU A 111 9.29 -17.46 -5.60
C GLU A 111 10.60 -16.68 -5.71
N PRO A 112 11.75 -17.33 -5.50
CA PRO A 112 13.04 -16.66 -5.49
C PRO A 112 13.38 -16.00 -6.84
N PRO A 113 14.34 -15.06 -6.91
CA PRO A 113 14.57 -14.25 -8.12
C PRO A 113 14.87 -15.06 -9.39
N GLN A 114 15.47 -16.25 -9.26
CA GLN A 114 15.67 -17.15 -10.39
C GLN A 114 14.36 -17.63 -11.05
N ASP A 115 13.26 -17.71 -10.30
CA ASP A 115 11.94 -18.13 -10.82
C ASP A 115 11.24 -16.99 -11.58
N VAL A 116 11.71 -15.76 -11.41
CA VAL A 116 11.30 -14.58 -12.19
C VAL A 116 12.14 -14.47 -13.47
N LEU A 117 13.45 -14.74 -13.37
CA LEU A 117 14.38 -14.64 -14.49
C LEU A 117 14.25 -15.80 -15.49
N GLY A 118 14.21 -17.03 -14.99
CA GLY A 118 14.39 -18.26 -15.76
C GLY A 118 13.30 -18.60 -16.79
N PRO A 119 12.00 -18.30 -16.55
CA PRO A 119 10.94 -18.68 -17.49
C PRO A 119 10.98 -17.97 -18.85
N TYR A 120 11.67 -16.83 -18.95
CA TYR A 120 11.70 -16.05 -20.19
C TYR A 120 12.79 -16.55 -21.15
N GLU A 121 12.43 -16.80 -22.41
CA GLU A 121 13.41 -17.15 -23.46
C GLU A 121 14.45 -16.04 -23.67
N ASN A 122 14.01 -14.78 -23.58
CA ASN A 122 14.87 -13.62 -23.68
C ASN A 122 15.28 -13.12 -22.28
N VAL A 123 16.56 -13.24 -21.96
CA VAL A 123 17.13 -12.83 -20.66
C VAL A 123 16.86 -11.36 -20.31
N PHE A 124 16.76 -10.46 -21.31
CA PHE A 124 16.46 -9.05 -21.05
C PHE A 124 15.03 -8.84 -20.56
N VAL A 125 14.08 -9.68 -20.98
CA VAL A 125 12.71 -9.66 -20.46
C VAL A 125 12.69 -10.12 -19.00
N GLY A 126 13.44 -11.18 -18.68
CA GLY A 126 13.62 -11.62 -17.30
C GLY A 126 14.21 -10.53 -16.41
N TYR A 127 15.28 -9.84 -16.85
CA TYR A 127 15.82 -8.70 -16.10
C TYR A 127 14.81 -7.55 -15.96
N GLY A 128 13.98 -7.30 -16.97
CA GLY A 128 12.88 -6.35 -16.91
C GLY A 128 11.86 -6.71 -15.82
N ALA A 129 11.44 -7.98 -15.77
CA ALA A 129 10.52 -8.49 -14.74
C ALA A 129 11.12 -8.38 -13.33
N LEU A 130 12.39 -8.73 -13.16
CA LEU A 130 13.09 -8.57 -11.87
C LEU A 130 13.21 -7.09 -11.47
N ALA A 131 13.53 -6.21 -12.41
CA ALA A 131 13.58 -4.77 -12.15
C ALA A 131 12.20 -4.22 -11.76
N TRP A 132 11.13 -4.71 -12.36
CA TRP A 132 9.76 -4.37 -11.99
C TRP A 132 9.43 -4.81 -10.56
N LEU A 133 9.79 -6.04 -10.18
CA LEU A 133 9.63 -6.55 -8.81
C LEU A 133 10.42 -5.70 -7.80
N LEU A 134 11.67 -5.34 -8.10
CA LEU A 134 12.47 -4.47 -7.24
C LEU A 134 11.85 -3.06 -7.11
N GLY A 135 11.36 -2.50 -8.22
CA GLY A 135 10.62 -1.23 -8.22
C GLY A 135 9.34 -1.31 -7.39
N PHE A 136 8.63 -2.44 -7.44
CA PHE A 136 7.45 -2.68 -6.63
C PHE A 136 7.78 -2.68 -5.13
N VAL A 137 8.77 -3.47 -4.71
CA VAL A 137 9.22 -3.52 -3.30
C VAL A 137 9.71 -2.16 -2.83
N GLY A 138 10.52 -1.46 -3.64
CA GLY A 138 10.99 -0.11 -3.32
C GLY A 138 9.83 0.88 -3.15
N THR A 139 8.83 0.82 -4.03
CA THR A 139 7.62 1.65 -3.92
C THR A 139 6.84 1.35 -2.65
N LEU A 140 6.62 0.07 -2.32
CA LEU A 140 5.92 -0.33 -1.10
C LEU A 140 6.66 0.13 0.16
N LEU A 141 7.99 0.02 0.17
CA LEU A 141 8.81 0.47 1.30
C LEU A 141 8.68 1.98 1.53
N VAL A 142 8.81 2.78 0.47
CA VAL A 142 8.64 4.24 0.53
C VAL A 142 7.22 4.62 0.94
N ALA A 143 6.21 3.99 0.34
CA ALA A 143 4.81 4.24 0.65
C ALA A 143 4.47 3.90 2.10
N THR A 144 4.99 2.78 2.62
CA THR A 144 4.84 2.37 4.02
C THR A 144 5.49 3.38 4.95
N GLY A 145 6.75 3.75 4.69
CA GLY A 145 7.47 4.74 5.52
C GLY A 145 6.76 6.09 5.55
N TYR A 146 6.27 6.54 4.39
CA TYR A 146 5.52 7.79 4.29
C TYR A 146 4.18 7.73 5.03
N ALA A 147 3.43 6.64 4.90
CA ALA A 147 2.18 6.43 5.62
C ALA A 147 2.41 6.39 7.15
N VAL A 148 3.46 5.73 7.63
CA VAL A 148 3.84 5.71 9.05
C VAL A 148 4.18 7.10 9.55
N TYR A 149 5.01 7.84 8.80
CA TYR A 149 5.37 9.23 9.13
C TYR A 149 4.12 10.11 9.28
N ARG A 150 3.19 10.02 8.33
CA ARG A 150 1.91 10.75 8.38
C ARG A 150 1.06 10.33 9.56
N TRP A 151 0.97 9.03 9.83
CA TRP A 151 0.20 8.52 10.96
C TRP A 151 0.73 9.03 12.31
N GLN A 152 2.05 9.03 12.49
CA GLN A 152 2.69 9.53 13.71
C GLN A 152 2.52 11.05 13.86
N THR A 153 2.64 11.80 12.76
CA THR A 153 2.52 13.26 12.77
C THR A 153 1.09 13.70 13.10
N THR A 154 0.06 13.04 12.55
CA THR A 154 -1.33 13.34 12.90
C THR A 154 -1.62 12.99 14.37
N ARG A 155 -1.06 11.90 14.90
CA ARG A 155 -1.23 11.52 16.31
C ARG A 155 -0.60 12.50 17.28
N SER A 156 0.60 13.01 16.97
CA SER A 156 1.31 13.93 17.87
C SER A 156 0.60 15.28 18.00
N ILE A 157 -0.07 15.74 16.93
CA ILE A 157 -0.91 16.94 16.95
C ILE A 157 -2.14 16.74 17.84
N ALA A 158 -2.81 15.58 17.73
CA ALA A 158 -4.01 15.29 18.53
C ALA A 158 -3.75 15.15 20.04
N THR A 159 -2.51 14.91 20.44
CA THR A 159 -2.11 14.77 21.86
C THR A 159 -1.58 16.07 22.50
N ARG A 160 -1.48 17.16 21.75
CA ARG A 160 -1.08 18.49 22.24
C ARG A 160 -2.29 19.37 22.45
#